data_AF-A0A523VKT8-F1
#
_entry.id   AF-A0A523VKT8-F1
#
_cell.length_a   1.000
_cell.length_b   1.000
_cell.length_c   1.000
_cell.angle_alpha   90.00
_cell.angle_beta   90.00
_cell.angle_gamma   90.00
#
_symmetry.space_group_name_H-M   'P 1'
#
loop_
_entity.id
_entity.type
_entity.pdbx_description
1 polymer ?
#
loop_
_entity_poly.entity_id
_entity_poly.type
_entity_poly.pdbx_seq_one_letter_code
_entity_poly.pdbx_strand_id
1 'polypeptide(L)'
;MTLNWNSVSDPSGIGEYQVEMQDRYWLTPPWLTFSASPWTELGGTSLGVGGITCGDEYRWRVRAVDGAGNPGPWSGWAQFSVTIS
;
A
#
# COMPACT_ATOMS: atom_id res chain seq x y z
N MET A 1 11.09 -4.60 -2.25
CA MET A 1 10.73 -3.17 -2.32
C MET A 1 10.25 -2.74 -0.95
N THR A 2 10.45 -1.48 -0.54
CA THR A 2 9.88 -0.96 0.72
C THR A 2 8.96 0.21 0.42
N LEU A 3 7.73 0.13 0.90
CA LEU A 3 6.77 1.22 0.86
C LEU A 3 6.87 2.00 2.16
N ASN A 4 6.89 3.34 2.09
CA ASN A 4 6.96 4.21 3.25
C ASN A 4 5.86 5.27 3.14
N TRP A 5 5.21 5.59 4.26
CA TRP A 5 4.20 6.65 4.33
C TRP A 5 4.42 7.52 5.56
N ASN A 6 3.78 8.68 5.60
CA ASN A 6 3.77 9.53 6.78
C ASN A 6 2.70 9.05 7.76
N SER A 7 2.96 9.16 9.06
CA SER A 7 1.92 8.96 10.06
C SER A 7 0.89 10.09 10.01
N VAL A 8 -0.33 9.78 10.45
CA VAL A 8 -1.37 10.76 10.73
C VAL A 8 -1.63 10.86 12.23
N SER A 9 -2.21 11.96 12.67
CA SER A 9 -2.66 12.14 14.06
C SER A 9 -4.17 11.94 14.14
N ASP A 10 -4.61 11.16 15.11
CA ASP A 10 -6.01 11.01 15.48
C ASP A 10 -6.15 11.15 17.01
N PRO A 11 -7.19 11.85 17.52
CA PRO A 11 -7.39 12.01 18.97
C PRO A 11 -7.51 10.70 19.75
N SER A 12 -8.02 9.63 19.13
CA SER A 12 -8.10 8.30 19.74
C SER A 12 -6.82 7.46 19.56
N GLY A 13 -5.84 8.00 18.83
CA GLY A 13 -4.63 7.29 18.43
C GLY A 13 -4.86 6.42 17.19
N ILE A 14 -3.75 5.99 16.57
CA ILE A 14 -3.78 5.06 15.45
C ILE A 14 -3.58 3.64 15.97
N GLY A 15 -4.54 2.76 15.70
CA GLY A 15 -4.45 1.34 16.03
C GLY A 15 -3.62 0.56 15.01
N GLU A 16 -3.87 0.78 13.72
CA GLU A 16 -3.15 0.12 12.62
C GLU A 16 -3.16 0.94 11.33
N TYR A 17 -2.34 0.53 10.37
CA TYR A 17 -2.45 0.89 8.97
C TYR A 17 -2.86 -0.31 8.13
N GLN A 18 -3.61 -0.04 7.07
CA GLN A 18 -3.96 -1.01 6.04
C GLN A 18 -3.41 -0.54 4.70
N VAL A 19 -2.83 -1.45 3.93
CA VAL A 19 -2.23 -1.16 2.62
C VAL A 19 -2.89 -2.04 1.56
N GLU A 20 -3.37 -1.40 0.50
CA GLU A 20 -3.81 -2.06 -0.71
C GLU A 20 -2.81 -1.82 -1.84
N MET A 21 -2.56 -2.85 -2.63
CA MET A 21 -1.65 -2.79 -3.77
C MET A 21 -2.25 -3.48 -4.98
N GLN A 22 -1.94 -2.92 -6.14
CA GLN A 22 -2.33 -3.42 -7.43
C GLN A 22 -1.13 -3.41 -8.38
N ASP A 23 -1.14 -4.32 -9.33
CA ASP A 23 -0.11 -4.48 -10.33
C ASP A 23 -0.69 -4.59 -11.73
N ARG A 24 0.14 -4.31 -12.73
CA ARG A 24 -0.15 -4.58 -14.13
C ARG A 24 1.12 -4.78 -14.93
N TYR A 25 1.02 -5.63 -15.94
CA TYR A 25 2.11 -5.95 -16.84
C TYR A 25 2.32 -4.84 -17.88
N TRP A 26 3.51 -4.22 -17.91
CA TRP A 26 3.94 -3.26 -18.94
C TRP A 26 2.93 -2.16 -19.29
N LEU A 27 2.32 -1.55 -18.26
CA LEU A 27 1.28 -0.51 -18.39
C LEU A 27 -0.02 -0.97 -19.07
N THR A 28 -0.16 -2.26 -19.36
CA THR A 28 -1.35 -2.82 -20.04
C THR A 28 -2.51 -2.87 -19.05
N PRO A 29 -3.63 -2.14 -19.29
CA PRO A 29 -4.80 -2.23 -18.43
C PRO A 29 -5.42 -3.65 -18.45
N PRO A 30 -6.16 -4.06 -17.41
CA PRO A 30 -6.50 -3.30 -16.21
C PRO A 30 -5.44 -3.42 -15.10
N TRP A 31 -5.59 -2.61 -14.05
CA TRP A 31 -4.93 -2.86 -12.77
C TRP A 31 -5.55 -4.09 -12.09
N LEU A 32 -4.73 -5.02 -11.65
CA LEU A 32 -5.14 -6.24 -10.95
C LEU A 32 -4.75 -6.16 -9.48
N THR A 33 -5.46 -6.89 -8.62
CA THR A 33 -5.08 -6.98 -7.20
C THR A 33 -3.77 -7.74 -7.07
N PHE A 34 -2.80 -7.11 -6.41
CA PHE A 34 -1.53 -7.76 -6.14
C PHE A 34 -1.74 -8.93 -5.18
N SER A 35 -1.09 -10.08 -5.42
CA SER A 35 -1.44 -11.34 -4.75
C SER A 35 -1.33 -11.32 -3.22
N ALA A 36 -0.42 -10.51 -2.66
CA ALA A 36 -0.23 -10.36 -1.22
C ALA A 36 -1.08 -9.22 -0.60
N SER A 37 -1.86 -8.50 -1.41
CA SER A 37 -2.75 -7.43 -0.96
C SER A 37 -4.11 -7.97 -0.52
N PRO A 38 -4.76 -7.39 0.51
CA PRO A 38 -4.26 -6.29 1.35
C PRO A 38 -3.39 -6.77 2.51
N TRP A 39 -2.58 -5.85 3.05
CA TRP A 39 -1.95 -6.00 4.36
C TRP A 39 -2.71 -5.20 5.40
N THR A 40 -2.93 -5.79 6.57
CA THR A 40 -3.62 -5.20 7.73
C THR A 40 -2.75 -5.34 8.97
N GLU A 41 -3.17 -4.78 10.11
CA GLU A 41 -2.50 -4.90 11.41
C GLU A 41 -1.07 -4.34 11.42
N LEU A 42 -0.80 -3.36 10.55
CA LEU A 42 0.50 -2.72 10.46
C LEU A 42 0.64 -1.63 11.52
N GLY A 43 1.44 -1.87 12.55
CA GLY A 43 1.70 -0.89 13.62
C GLY A 43 2.74 0.19 13.28
N GLY A 44 3.34 0.16 12.08
CA GLY A 44 4.40 1.08 11.66
C GLY A 44 4.03 1.85 10.39
N THR A 45 4.98 2.67 9.91
CA THR A 45 4.81 3.50 8.70
C THR A 45 5.61 3.00 7.49
N SER A 46 5.96 1.72 7.50
CA SER A 46 6.71 1.07 6.42
C SER A 46 6.26 -0.38 6.22
N LEU A 47 6.31 -0.86 4.98
CA LEU A 47 6.00 -2.24 4.62
C LEU A 47 7.03 -2.78 3.63
N GLY A 48 7.66 -3.90 3.97
CA GLY A 48 8.50 -4.67 3.05
C GLY A 48 7.64 -5.53 2.13
N VAL A 49 7.78 -5.35 0.82
CA VAL A 49 7.01 -6.07 -0.21
C VAL A 49 7.96 -6.93 -1.07
N GLY A 50 7.69 -8.23 -1.08
CA GLY A 50 8.30 -9.22 -1.98
C GLY A 50 7.43 -9.50 -3.21
N GLY A 51 7.86 -10.41 -4.09
CA GLY A 51 7.10 -10.78 -5.28
C GLY A 51 6.98 -9.67 -6.34
N ILE A 52 7.91 -8.72 -6.32
CA ILE A 52 8.00 -7.63 -7.28
C ILE A 52 8.81 -8.09 -8.50
N THR A 53 8.23 -7.95 -9.68
CA THR A 53 8.77 -8.41 -10.96
C THR A 53 9.22 -7.22 -11.80
N CYS A 54 10.36 -7.35 -12.50
CA CYS A 54 10.80 -6.34 -13.45
C CYS A 54 9.90 -6.31 -14.69
N GLY A 55 9.64 -5.11 -15.22
CA GLY A 55 8.73 -4.86 -16.34
C GLY A 55 7.29 -4.54 -15.91
N ASP A 56 6.94 -4.77 -14.64
CA ASP A 56 5.63 -4.48 -14.10
C ASP A 56 5.54 -3.06 -13.52
N GLU A 57 4.32 -2.54 -13.49
CA GLU A 57 3.97 -1.33 -12.77
C GLU A 57 3.08 -1.67 -11.58
N TYR A 58 3.30 -0.94 -10.50
CA TYR A 58 2.60 -1.11 -9.25
C TYR A 58 1.97 0.20 -8.80
N ARG A 59 0.82 0.10 -8.16
CA ARG A 59 0.21 1.20 -7.41
C ARG A 59 -0.24 0.72 -6.06
N TRP A 60 -0.15 1.59 -5.06
CA TRP A 60 -0.55 1.28 -3.71
C TRP A 60 -1.17 2.50 -3.03
N ARG A 61 -1.95 2.24 -1.99
CA ARG A 61 -2.54 3.26 -1.12
C ARG A 61 -2.59 2.74 0.29
N VAL A 62 -2.61 3.66 1.25
CA VAL A 62 -2.62 3.35 2.68
C VAL A 62 -3.75 4.12 3.36
N ARG A 63 -4.34 3.53 4.40
CA ARG A 63 -5.21 4.22 5.34
C ARG A 63 -4.84 3.88 6.76
N ALA A 64 -5.11 4.80 7.67
CA ALA A 64 -5.07 4.54 9.09
C ALA A 64 -6.42 3.99 9.57
N VAL A 65 -6.37 3.17 10.61
CA VAL A 65 -7.53 2.74 11.39
C VAL A 65 -7.31 3.21 12.82
N ASP A 66 -8.31 3.86 13.39
CA ASP A 66 -8.22 4.42 14.72
C ASP A 66 -8.17 3.33 15.81
N GLY A 67 -7.89 3.73 17.06
CA GLY A 67 -7.81 2.80 18.19
C GLY A 67 -9.12 2.05 18.51
N ALA A 68 -10.25 2.48 17.95
CA ALA A 68 -11.56 1.85 18.09
C ALA A 68 -11.93 0.96 16.89
N GLY A 69 -11.05 0.83 15.88
CA GLY A 69 -11.27 0.02 14.69
C GLY A 69 -11.99 0.74 13.55
N ASN A 70 -12.14 2.07 13.60
CA ASN A 70 -12.76 2.84 12.52
C ASN A 70 -11.72 3.21 11.43
N PRO A 71 -11.91 2.75 10.18
CA PRO A 71 -11.00 3.10 9.10
C PRO A 71 -11.21 4.53 8.61
N GLY A 72 -10.12 5.28 8.48
CA GLY A 72 -10.09 6.57 7.82
C GLY A 72 -10.16 6.47 6.28
N PRO A 73 -10.14 7.62 5.58
CA PRO A 73 -10.06 7.63 4.13
C PRO A 73 -8.74 7.03 3.64
N TRP A 74 -8.79 6.38 2.48
CA TRP A 74 -7.59 5.98 1.76
C TRP A 74 -6.79 7.20 1.28
N SER A 75 -5.47 7.08 1.28
CA SER A 75 -4.61 8.00 0.55
C SER A 75 -4.93 8.00 -0.95
N GLY A 76 -4.39 8.98 -1.67
CA GLY A 76 -4.21 8.85 -3.11
C GLY A 76 -3.35 7.63 -3.46
N TRP A 77 -3.43 7.18 -4.71
CA TRP A 77 -2.56 6.13 -5.22
C TRP A 77 -1.14 6.67 -5.41
N ALA A 78 -0.15 6.01 -4.79
CA ALA A 78 1.25 6.13 -5.15
C ALA A 78 1.60 5.06 -6.19
N GLN A 79 2.52 5.37 -7.11
CA GLN A 79 2.89 4.48 -8.22
C GLN A 79 4.40 4.32 -8.34
N PHE A 80 4.84 3.15 -8.79
CA PHE A 80 6.22 2.91 -9.19
C PHE A 80 6.29 1.80 -10.25
N SER A 81 7.35 1.82 -11.06
CA SER A 81 7.67 0.75 -12.01
C SER A 81 9.02 0.16 -11.67
N VAL A 82 9.21 -1.12 -12.00
CA VAL A 82 10.53 -1.76 -11.90
C VAL A 82 11.05 -1.97 -13.31
N THR A 83 12.11 -1.25 -13.67
CA THR A 83 12.70 -1.34 -15.01
C THR A 83 13.62 -2.55 -15.13
N ILE A 84 13.61 -3.20 -16.29
CA ILE A 84 14.66 -4.15 -16.68
C ILE A 84 15.92 -3.32 -17.00
N SER A 85 17.04 -3.69 -16.40
CA SER A 85 18.37 -3.11 -16.67
C SER A 85 19.05 -3.80 -17.84
#